data_AF-A0A167N9V0-F1
#
_entry.id   AF-A0A167N9V0-F1
#
_cell.length_a   1.000
_cell.length_b   1.000
_cell.length_c   1.000
_cell.angle_alpha   90.00
_cell.angle_beta   90.00
_cell.angle_gamma   90.00
#
_symmetry.space_group_name_H-M   'P 1'
#
loop_
_entity.id
_entity.type
_entity.pdbx_description
1 polymer ?
#
loop_
_entity_poly.entity_id
_entity_poly.type
_entity_poly.pdbx_seq_one_letter_code
_entity_poly.pdbx_strand_id
1 'polypeptide(L)'
;MLIYFLLFLLRLLFLSLLLMTISKLPLEIFLVIGDFLGTNDQKECSLVCKIWKETFQRVLWKELKISSHDWIFRFHKCVKRGALTEKGRYVQSIKVVDLDSPMDTLIPMLIRRFPNVKKFEHKRAETYNDHFVQTNFSGWKLLTHMSIEFDTYAVISDPLKLFEALSVLPSLTHLTLSQTHHSVDRKNFTWRTLEKLHYYLPRLQYLKCWMCLQKIDYAEIKEFTKVKPAKAIKSIYFGFDSFDGIWMYFISSIYPLLETFDLMVEEGSIEPTPSDQKALDRLLALPPFCPFLKRIYLKTYEVDGMQMSFILNNIAKSGAKIEHIEISCFINLHAPVLPANQTACTQLFSESLKSLRLIAHSYDECMTFGDFSDLGAHGFSNLVHLRIYCDYEEFGVEDILYGCQSLIELELDNAQLSVNKDFPKHTTALRHGLLRLKLFESLVQPGFFEYISNCCRQLEYFSLKDVEIESPTFEEPEYLAIRMPFTQLSTLLLINLKMYTNSNLLSGTVHIRPDSTLSDEEDGHLVEVYLSYSRTGKSYTHTTTGKLTTTWDRTKNDVPKGVFYFRDYSRERNRIYRAIYHPYEGLDDDVTYTPITGNFSTALSNTNENKEEV
;
A
#
# COMPACT_ATOMS: atom_id res chain seq x y z
N MET A 1 -6.75 -5.23 47.46
CA MET A 1 -6.83 -6.71 47.40
C MET A 1 -8.27 -7.22 47.26
N LEU A 2 -9.21 -6.80 48.12
CA LEU A 2 -10.62 -7.24 48.06
C LEU A 2 -11.32 -6.95 46.71
N ILE A 3 -11.05 -5.78 46.11
CA ILE A 3 -11.62 -5.38 44.80
C ILE A 3 -11.09 -6.27 43.66
N TYR A 4 -9.81 -6.66 43.70
CA TYR A 4 -9.22 -7.58 42.72
C TYR A 4 -9.77 -9.00 42.86
N PHE A 5 -10.04 -9.44 44.09
CA PHE A 5 -10.68 -10.72 44.37
C PHE A 5 -12.15 -10.74 43.91
N LEU A 6 -12.88 -9.65 44.13
CA LEU A 6 -14.25 -9.49 43.61
C LEU A 6 -14.31 -9.44 42.09
N LEU A 7 -13.38 -8.73 41.43
CA LEU A 7 -13.28 -8.69 39.97
C LEU A 7 -12.88 -10.05 39.38
N PHE A 8 -12.04 -10.82 40.07
CA PHE A 8 -11.68 -12.18 39.70
C PHE A 8 -12.87 -13.14 39.84
N LEU A 9 -13.63 -13.04 40.95
CA LEU A 9 -14.86 -13.80 41.17
C LEU A 9 -15.97 -13.41 40.18
N LEU A 10 -16.13 -12.12 39.84
CA LEU A 10 -17.06 -11.68 38.81
C LEU A 10 -16.64 -12.19 37.43
N ARG A 11 -15.35 -12.17 37.10
CA ARG A 11 -14.85 -12.80 35.85
C ARG A 11 -15.12 -14.29 35.83
N LEU A 12 -14.93 -15.01 36.94
CA LEU A 12 -15.25 -16.43 37.06
C LEU A 12 -16.75 -16.72 36.98
N LEU A 13 -17.59 -15.91 37.61
CA LEU A 13 -19.06 -16.03 37.57
C LEU A 13 -19.60 -15.71 36.17
N PHE A 14 -19.10 -14.65 35.54
CA PHE A 14 -19.44 -14.29 34.16
C PHE A 14 -18.94 -15.36 33.18
N LEU A 15 -17.75 -15.93 33.39
CA LEU A 15 -17.28 -17.11 32.66
C LEU A 15 -18.19 -18.32 32.90
N SER A 16 -18.66 -18.57 34.13
CA SER A 16 -19.50 -19.74 34.45
C SER A 16 -20.91 -19.65 33.85
N LEU A 17 -21.50 -18.45 33.85
CA LEU A 17 -22.79 -18.15 33.21
C LEU A 17 -22.68 -18.14 31.69
N LEU A 18 -21.56 -17.64 31.13
CA LEU A 18 -21.24 -17.85 29.72
C LEU A 18 -21.03 -19.34 29.42
N LEU A 19 -20.32 -20.11 30.24
CA LEU A 19 -20.00 -21.52 29.99
C LEU A 19 -21.24 -22.41 29.86
N MET A 20 -22.33 -22.15 30.61
CA MET A 20 -23.59 -22.89 30.45
C MET A 20 -24.36 -22.55 29.16
N THR A 21 -24.10 -21.41 28.53
CA THR A 21 -24.72 -21.00 27.26
C THR A 21 -23.79 -21.20 26.05
N ILE A 22 -22.48 -21.25 26.27
CA ILE A 22 -21.43 -21.42 25.25
C ILE A 22 -21.53 -22.78 24.54
N SER A 23 -22.01 -23.83 25.20
CA SER A 23 -22.23 -25.14 24.54
C SER A 23 -23.30 -25.10 23.45
N LYS A 24 -24.13 -24.03 23.41
CA LYS A 24 -25.14 -23.79 22.38
C LYS A 24 -24.66 -22.87 21.26
N LEU A 25 -23.47 -22.27 21.37
CA LEU A 25 -22.93 -21.45 20.29
C LEU A 25 -22.57 -22.35 19.10
N PRO A 26 -22.99 -22.00 17.88
CA PRO A 26 -22.60 -22.73 16.68
C PRO A 26 -21.08 -22.76 16.51
N LEU A 27 -20.54 -23.87 15.98
CA LEU A 27 -19.10 -24.07 15.77
C LEU A 27 -18.50 -23.01 14.85
N GLU A 28 -19.31 -22.45 13.97
CA GLU A 28 -18.99 -21.38 13.04
C GLU A 28 -18.58 -20.11 13.79
N ILE A 29 -19.24 -19.80 14.91
CA ILE A 29 -18.91 -18.62 15.71
C ILE A 29 -17.53 -18.79 16.36
N PHE A 30 -17.22 -19.99 16.88
CA PHE A 30 -15.89 -20.26 17.44
C PHE A 30 -14.78 -20.24 16.38
N LEU A 31 -15.06 -20.67 15.15
CA LEU A 31 -14.13 -20.52 14.04
C LEU A 31 -13.82 -19.06 13.73
N VAL A 32 -14.87 -18.23 13.65
CA VAL A 32 -14.73 -16.79 13.40
C VAL A 32 -13.94 -16.14 14.53
N ILE A 33 -14.28 -16.40 15.79
CA ILE A 33 -13.53 -15.90 16.95
C ILE A 33 -12.07 -16.34 16.86
N GLY A 34 -11.83 -17.63 16.60
CA GLY A 34 -10.48 -18.19 16.48
C GLY A 34 -9.63 -17.49 15.43
N ASP A 35 -10.21 -17.13 14.27
CA ASP A 35 -9.51 -16.40 13.21
C ASP A 35 -9.05 -14.98 13.63
N PHE A 36 -9.65 -14.38 14.67
CA PHE A 36 -9.23 -13.09 15.23
C PHE A 36 -8.29 -13.21 16.45
N LEU A 37 -8.15 -14.39 17.04
CA LEU A 37 -7.28 -14.61 18.19
C LEU A 37 -5.82 -14.80 17.77
N GLY A 38 -4.88 -14.36 18.60
CA GLY A 38 -3.47 -14.69 18.43
C GLY A 38 -3.21 -16.18 18.66
N THR A 39 -2.11 -16.72 18.10
CA THR A 39 -1.77 -18.15 18.20
C THR A 39 -1.68 -18.65 19.64
N ASN A 40 -1.24 -17.82 20.59
CA ASN A 40 -1.18 -18.20 22.00
C ASN A 40 -2.57 -18.31 22.62
N ASP A 41 -3.46 -17.36 22.37
CA ASP A 41 -4.84 -17.41 22.85
C ASP A 41 -5.60 -18.59 22.25
N GLN A 42 -5.37 -18.90 20.98
CA GLN A 42 -5.93 -20.09 20.34
C GLN A 42 -5.48 -21.38 21.02
N LYS A 43 -4.20 -21.48 21.45
CA LYS A 43 -3.69 -22.64 22.20
C LYS A 43 -4.40 -22.76 23.55
N GLU A 44 -4.50 -21.68 24.31
CA GLU A 44 -5.19 -21.68 25.60
C GLU A 44 -6.67 -22.05 25.45
N CYS A 45 -7.34 -21.49 24.44
CA CYS A 45 -8.72 -21.85 24.11
C CYS A 45 -8.87 -23.34 23.76
N SER A 46 -7.86 -23.95 23.14
CA SER A 46 -7.86 -25.38 22.84
C SER A 46 -7.74 -26.28 24.07
N LEU A 47 -7.43 -25.73 25.25
CA LEU A 47 -7.34 -26.46 26.51
C LEU A 47 -8.62 -26.37 27.35
N VAL A 48 -9.56 -25.48 27.03
CA VAL A 48 -10.75 -25.17 27.85
C VAL A 48 -11.71 -26.35 27.97
N CYS A 49 -12.21 -26.86 26.85
CA CYS A 49 -13.14 -27.99 26.82
C CYS A 49 -13.01 -28.78 25.52
N LYS A 50 -13.66 -29.96 25.41
CA LYS A 50 -13.50 -30.85 24.24
C LYS A 50 -13.93 -30.19 22.91
N ILE A 51 -15.05 -29.46 22.90
CA ILE A 51 -15.58 -28.79 21.70
C ILE A 51 -14.61 -27.69 21.24
N TRP A 52 -14.13 -26.88 22.19
CA TRP A 52 -13.17 -25.83 21.93
C TRP A 52 -11.84 -26.41 21.48
N LYS A 53 -11.36 -27.48 22.12
CA LYS A 53 -10.16 -28.20 21.73
C LYS A 53 -10.16 -28.54 20.25
N GLU A 54 -11.20 -29.18 19.74
CA GLU A 54 -11.28 -29.52 18.33
C GLU A 54 -11.36 -28.29 17.43
N THR A 55 -12.20 -27.32 17.80
CA THR A 55 -12.41 -26.11 16.99
C THR A 55 -11.16 -25.24 16.89
N PHE A 56 -10.53 -24.94 18.02
CA PHE A 56 -9.31 -24.14 18.06
C PHE A 56 -8.10 -24.91 17.56
N GLN A 57 -8.06 -26.25 17.68
CA GLN A 57 -7.05 -27.03 16.94
C GLN A 57 -7.26 -26.89 15.42
N ARG A 58 -8.49 -26.94 14.92
CA ARG A 58 -8.74 -26.73 13.49
C ARG A 58 -8.28 -25.33 13.03
N VAL A 59 -8.48 -24.30 13.85
CA VAL A 59 -7.96 -22.94 13.56
C VAL A 59 -6.43 -22.90 13.63
N LEU A 60 -5.82 -23.45 14.68
CA LEU A 60 -4.36 -23.50 14.85
C LEU A 60 -3.64 -24.22 13.69
N TRP A 61 -4.28 -25.24 13.14
CA TRP A 61 -3.76 -26.01 12.02
C TRP A 61 -4.18 -25.49 10.66
N LYS A 62 -5.03 -24.45 10.59
CA LYS A 62 -5.54 -23.89 9.33
C LYS A 62 -4.42 -23.33 8.46
N GLU A 63 -3.43 -22.70 9.07
CA GLU A 63 -2.24 -22.18 8.40
C GLU A 63 -0.97 -22.82 8.94
N LEU A 64 -0.11 -23.27 8.02
CA LEU A 64 1.18 -23.86 8.31
C LEU A 64 2.29 -22.93 7.83
N LYS A 65 3.00 -22.29 8.76
CA LYS A 65 4.19 -21.48 8.47
C LYS A 65 5.46 -22.30 8.66
N ILE A 66 6.27 -22.39 7.61
CA ILE A 66 7.55 -23.08 7.57
C ILE A 66 8.63 -22.05 7.30
N SER A 67 9.56 -21.86 8.24
CA SER A 67 10.59 -20.83 8.14
C SER A 67 11.98 -21.27 8.62
N SER A 68 12.21 -22.57 8.77
CA SER A 68 13.53 -23.10 9.12
C SER A 68 13.69 -24.56 8.73
N HIS A 69 14.93 -24.98 8.46
CA HIS A 69 15.25 -26.39 8.18
C HIS A 69 14.95 -27.31 9.37
N ASP A 70 15.15 -26.82 10.60
CA ASP A 70 14.81 -27.57 11.81
C ASP A 70 13.32 -27.90 11.86
N TRP A 71 12.46 -27.02 11.34
CA TRP A 71 11.04 -27.31 11.20
C TRP A 71 10.81 -28.52 10.29
N ILE A 72 11.47 -28.59 9.14
CA ILE A 72 11.34 -29.71 8.18
C ILE A 72 11.78 -31.02 8.83
N PHE A 73 12.92 -31.01 9.54
CA PHE A 73 13.41 -32.19 10.25
C PHE A 73 12.43 -32.67 11.34
N ARG A 74 11.94 -31.74 12.18
CA ARG A 74 10.93 -32.04 13.20
C ARG A 74 9.62 -32.53 12.58
N PHE A 75 9.22 -31.93 11.47
CA PHE A 75 8.05 -32.33 10.71
C PHE A 75 8.18 -33.77 10.23
N HIS A 76 9.30 -34.15 9.61
CA HIS A 76 9.57 -35.54 9.22
C HIS A 76 9.48 -36.51 10.41
N LYS A 77 10.02 -36.13 11.57
CA LYS A 77 9.94 -36.94 12.80
C LYS A 77 8.49 -37.10 13.29
N CYS A 78 7.70 -36.03 13.27
CA CYS A 78 6.28 -36.05 13.64
C CYS A 78 5.44 -36.86 12.66
N VAL A 79 5.74 -36.77 11.36
CA VAL A 79 5.08 -37.53 10.29
C VAL A 79 5.29 -39.03 10.49
N LYS A 80 6.53 -39.45 10.78
CA LYS A 80 6.85 -40.87 11.05
C LYS A 80 6.09 -41.45 12.24
N ARG A 81 5.68 -40.60 13.19
CA ARG A 81 4.90 -40.98 14.37
C ARG A 81 3.38 -41.00 14.14
N GLY A 82 2.90 -40.65 12.95
CA GLY A 82 1.47 -40.60 12.62
C GLY A 82 0.69 -39.43 13.26
N ALA A 83 1.34 -38.57 14.05
CA ALA A 83 0.69 -37.49 14.80
C ALA A 83 0.03 -36.42 13.91
N LEU A 84 0.43 -36.35 12.63
CA LEU A 84 -0.01 -35.33 11.67
C LEU A 84 -1.12 -35.82 10.74
N THR A 85 -1.40 -37.11 10.67
CA THR A 85 -2.34 -37.66 9.67
C THR A 85 -3.75 -37.15 9.90
N GLU A 86 -4.20 -37.07 11.16
CA GLU A 86 -5.53 -36.58 11.52
C GLU A 86 -5.66 -35.07 11.33
N LYS A 87 -4.60 -34.32 11.68
CA LYS A 87 -4.62 -32.85 11.68
C LYS A 87 -4.31 -32.24 10.32
N GLY A 88 -3.64 -32.98 9.44
CA GLY A 88 -3.26 -32.52 8.11
C GLY A 88 -4.46 -32.12 7.24
N ARG A 89 -5.63 -32.72 7.47
CA ARG A 89 -6.86 -32.34 6.76
C ARG A 89 -7.35 -30.92 7.06
N TYR A 90 -6.92 -30.33 8.17
CA TYR A 90 -7.28 -28.98 8.58
C TYR A 90 -6.40 -27.91 7.93
N VAL A 91 -5.23 -28.28 7.41
CA VAL A 91 -4.31 -27.35 6.76
C VAL A 91 -4.91 -26.88 5.44
N GLN A 92 -5.17 -25.57 5.34
CA GLN A 92 -5.73 -24.90 4.16
C GLN A 92 -4.77 -23.88 3.57
N SER A 93 -3.84 -23.35 4.37
CA SER A 93 -2.82 -22.39 3.95
C SER A 93 -1.45 -22.93 4.31
N ILE A 94 -0.51 -22.90 3.37
CA ILE A 94 0.90 -23.21 3.62
C ILE A 94 1.71 -22.00 3.20
N LYS A 95 2.59 -21.54 4.10
CA LYS A 95 3.51 -20.43 3.87
C LYS A 95 4.94 -20.87 4.15
N VAL A 96 5.78 -20.83 3.12
CA VAL A 96 7.20 -21.20 3.16
C VAL A 96 8.01 -19.91 3.05
N VAL A 97 8.88 -19.61 4.02
CA VAL A 97 9.62 -18.34 4.09
C VAL A 97 11.08 -18.63 4.37
N ASP A 98 12.01 -18.03 3.62
CA ASP A 98 13.46 -18.08 3.88
C ASP A 98 13.97 -19.52 4.10
N LEU A 99 13.71 -20.38 3.11
CA LEU A 99 14.11 -21.79 3.16
C LEU A 99 14.99 -22.16 1.97
N ASP A 100 16.25 -22.42 2.27
CA ASP A 100 17.27 -22.87 1.30
C ASP A 100 17.20 -24.38 1.06
N SER A 101 16.10 -25.01 1.47
CA SER A 101 15.89 -26.45 1.37
C SER A 101 15.59 -26.85 -0.05
N PRO A 102 16.09 -28.02 -0.51
CA PRO A 102 15.76 -28.56 -1.82
C PRO A 102 14.24 -28.76 -1.94
N MET A 103 13.59 -27.89 -2.73
CA MET A 103 12.13 -27.79 -2.85
C MET A 103 11.51 -28.98 -3.57
N ASP A 104 12.30 -29.67 -4.39
CA ASP A 104 11.99 -30.94 -5.05
C ASP A 104 11.60 -32.04 -4.07
N THR A 105 12.12 -32.01 -2.83
CA THR A 105 11.75 -32.97 -1.78
C THR A 105 10.63 -32.45 -0.88
N LEU A 106 10.65 -31.15 -0.57
CA LEU A 106 9.72 -30.53 0.37
C LEU A 106 8.29 -30.46 -0.21
N ILE A 107 8.11 -29.94 -1.42
CA ILE A 107 6.77 -29.72 -1.96
C ILE A 107 6.01 -31.04 -2.19
N PRO A 108 6.59 -32.09 -2.81
CA PRO A 108 5.90 -33.38 -2.95
C PRO A 108 5.51 -33.99 -1.60
N MET A 109 6.36 -33.81 -0.56
CA MET A 109 6.01 -34.21 0.79
C MET A 109 4.79 -33.44 1.31
N LEU A 110 4.77 -32.11 1.18
CA LEU A 110 3.66 -31.27 1.63
C LEU A 110 2.36 -31.61 0.88
N ILE A 111 2.42 -31.81 -0.44
CA ILE A 111 1.29 -32.23 -1.26
C ILE A 111 0.67 -33.52 -0.75
N ARG A 112 1.49 -34.54 -0.50
CA ARG A 112 1.01 -35.83 0.01
C ARG A 112 0.39 -35.74 1.40
N ARG A 113 0.86 -34.81 2.24
CA ARG A 113 0.42 -34.69 3.64
C ARG A 113 -0.74 -33.75 3.85
N PHE A 114 -0.89 -32.77 2.97
CA PHE A 114 -1.88 -31.71 3.08
C PHE A 114 -2.64 -31.57 1.74
N PRO A 115 -3.51 -32.54 1.40
CA PRO A 115 -4.22 -32.51 0.12
C PRO A 115 -5.30 -31.40 0.03
N ASN A 116 -5.73 -30.84 1.18
CA ASN A 116 -6.81 -29.85 1.26
C ASN A 116 -6.33 -28.39 1.19
N VAL A 117 -5.08 -28.16 0.78
CA VAL A 117 -4.50 -26.82 0.70
C VAL A 117 -5.23 -26.01 -0.37
N LYS A 118 -5.66 -24.81 0.03
CA LYS A 118 -6.32 -23.80 -0.82
C LYS A 118 -5.39 -22.65 -1.16
N LYS A 119 -4.43 -22.36 -0.29
CA LYS A 119 -3.47 -21.27 -0.43
C LYS A 119 -2.04 -21.76 -0.22
N PHE A 120 -1.17 -21.46 -1.16
CA PHE A 120 0.26 -21.74 -1.06
C PHE A 120 1.03 -20.45 -1.31
N GLU A 121 1.90 -20.08 -0.37
CA GLU A 121 2.82 -18.96 -0.48
C GLU A 121 4.25 -19.45 -0.29
N HIS A 122 5.16 -19.08 -1.19
CA HIS A 122 6.59 -19.23 -0.99
C HIS A 122 7.26 -17.87 -1.13
N LYS A 123 7.98 -17.45 -0.09
CA LYS A 123 8.75 -16.21 -0.04
C LYS A 123 10.24 -16.51 -0.04
N ARG A 124 10.99 -15.73 -0.82
CA ARG A 124 12.43 -15.87 -1.04
C ARG A 124 12.81 -17.28 -1.46
N ALA A 125 12.40 -17.67 -2.65
CA ALA A 125 12.89 -18.89 -3.27
C ALA A 125 14.37 -18.66 -3.68
N GLU A 126 15.32 -19.06 -2.84
CA GLU A 126 16.77 -18.79 -3.00
C GLU A 126 17.49 -19.72 -3.99
N THR A 127 16.79 -20.37 -4.93
CA THR A 127 17.41 -21.41 -5.79
C THR A 127 17.08 -21.24 -7.28
N TYR A 128 17.91 -21.87 -8.14
CA TYR A 128 17.60 -22.07 -9.55
C TYR A 128 16.23 -22.76 -9.66
N ASN A 129 15.28 -22.09 -10.31
CA ASN A 129 13.84 -22.42 -10.26
C ASN A 129 13.42 -23.75 -10.90
N ASP A 130 14.37 -24.59 -11.31
CA ASP A 130 14.13 -25.89 -11.92
C ASP A 130 13.33 -26.82 -10.98
N HIS A 131 13.37 -26.60 -9.66
CA HIS A 131 12.60 -27.38 -8.70
C HIS A 131 11.08 -27.21 -8.85
N PHE A 132 10.59 -25.99 -9.08
CA PHE A 132 9.16 -25.74 -9.29
C PHE A 132 8.66 -26.37 -10.58
N VAL A 133 9.49 -26.28 -11.62
CA VAL A 133 9.25 -26.87 -12.94
C VAL A 133 9.06 -28.40 -12.86
N GLN A 134 9.82 -29.08 -11.99
CA GLN A 134 9.76 -30.54 -11.84
C GLN A 134 8.68 -31.01 -10.86
N THR A 135 8.03 -30.09 -10.14
CA THR A 135 7.09 -30.45 -9.08
C THR A 135 5.72 -30.81 -9.64
N ASN A 136 5.21 -31.98 -9.26
CA ASN A 136 3.85 -32.40 -9.60
C ASN A 136 2.82 -31.85 -8.60
N PHE A 137 2.13 -30.78 -8.98
CA PHE A 137 1.12 -30.11 -8.15
C PHE A 137 -0.25 -30.81 -8.09
N SER A 138 -0.46 -31.94 -8.78
CA SER A 138 -1.78 -32.56 -8.96
C SER A 138 -2.48 -33.03 -7.68
N GLY A 139 -1.74 -33.19 -6.57
CA GLY A 139 -2.32 -33.54 -5.28
C GLY A 139 -3.06 -32.37 -4.59
N TRP A 140 -2.83 -31.12 -5.02
CA TRP A 140 -3.47 -29.93 -4.49
C TRP A 140 -4.65 -29.46 -5.34
N LYS A 141 -5.65 -30.32 -5.53
CA LYS A 141 -6.83 -30.06 -6.37
C LYS A 141 -7.69 -28.88 -5.91
N LEU A 142 -7.59 -28.50 -4.63
CA LEU A 142 -8.33 -27.40 -4.01
C LEU A 142 -7.56 -26.08 -4.00
N LEU A 143 -6.34 -26.05 -4.52
CA LEU A 143 -5.52 -24.84 -4.53
C LEU A 143 -6.16 -23.78 -5.42
N THR A 144 -6.56 -22.67 -4.81
CA THR A 144 -7.16 -21.52 -5.48
C THR A 144 -6.21 -20.34 -5.55
N HIS A 145 -5.26 -20.25 -4.62
CA HIS A 145 -4.30 -19.14 -4.52
C HIS A 145 -2.87 -19.69 -4.44
N MET A 146 -2.03 -19.23 -5.36
CA MET A 146 -0.59 -19.49 -5.34
C MET A 146 0.18 -18.18 -5.41
N SER A 147 1.16 -18.02 -4.54
CA SER A 147 2.10 -16.89 -4.56
C SER A 147 3.52 -17.42 -4.46
N ILE A 148 4.37 -17.06 -5.42
CA ILE A 148 5.79 -17.40 -5.43
C ILE A 148 6.57 -16.11 -5.59
N GLU A 149 7.36 -15.80 -4.57
CA GLU A 149 8.27 -14.66 -4.53
C GLU A 149 9.70 -15.20 -4.62
N PHE A 150 10.32 -14.97 -5.76
CA PHE A 150 11.68 -15.33 -6.10
C PHE A 150 12.65 -14.36 -5.44
N ASP A 151 13.75 -14.89 -4.92
CA ASP A 151 14.83 -14.05 -4.42
C ASP A 151 15.55 -13.32 -5.59
N THR A 152 16.33 -12.31 -5.24
CA THR A 152 17.19 -11.45 -6.05
C THR A 152 17.87 -12.20 -7.20
N TYR A 153 18.42 -13.38 -6.92
CA TYR A 153 19.26 -14.14 -7.85
C TYR A 153 18.49 -15.24 -8.60
N ALA A 154 17.30 -15.60 -8.13
CA ALA A 154 16.51 -16.68 -8.69
C ALA A 154 15.83 -16.22 -9.98
N VAL A 155 16.06 -16.96 -11.07
CA VAL A 155 15.31 -16.76 -12.31
C VAL A 155 14.65 -18.00 -12.80
N ILE A 156 13.42 -17.79 -13.31
CA ILE A 156 12.67 -18.78 -14.05
C ILE A 156 13.37 -18.96 -15.40
N SER A 157 14.20 -19.99 -15.48
CA SER A 157 14.90 -20.42 -16.69
C SER A 157 13.91 -20.73 -17.82
N ASP A 158 12.80 -21.41 -17.48
CA ASP A 158 11.78 -21.85 -18.43
C ASP A 158 10.36 -21.62 -17.87
N PRO A 159 9.75 -20.45 -18.13
CA PRO A 159 8.41 -20.15 -17.64
C PRO A 159 7.33 -21.07 -18.21
N LEU A 160 7.54 -21.64 -19.41
CA LEU A 160 6.56 -22.53 -20.02
C LEU A 160 6.44 -23.84 -19.24
N LYS A 161 7.56 -24.42 -18.83
CA LYS A 161 7.53 -25.62 -17.99
C LYS A 161 6.89 -25.37 -16.63
N LEU A 162 7.10 -24.19 -16.04
CA LEU A 162 6.39 -23.81 -14.82
C LEU A 162 4.88 -23.81 -15.05
N PHE A 163 4.39 -23.19 -16.12
CA PHE A 163 2.96 -23.12 -16.40
C PHE A 163 2.35 -24.49 -16.72
N GLU A 164 3.10 -25.35 -17.41
CA GLU A 164 2.72 -26.74 -17.62
C GLU A 164 2.57 -27.47 -16.29
N ALA A 165 3.53 -27.33 -15.37
CA ALA A 165 3.44 -27.89 -14.03
C ALA A 165 2.24 -27.35 -13.23
N LEU A 166 1.85 -26.09 -13.43
CA LEU A 166 0.67 -25.49 -12.81
C LEU A 166 -0.66 -25.91 -13.46
N SER A 167 -0.65 -26.35 -14.73
CA SER A 167 -1.86 -26.71 -15.48
C SER A 167 -2.69 -27.83 -14.83
N VAL A 168 -2.07 -28.63 -13.97
CA VAL A 168 -2.72 -29.71 -13.20
C VAL A 168 -3.57 -29.19 -12.03
N LEU A 169 -3.64 -27.87 -11.81
CA LEU A 169 -4.37 -27.21 -10.73
C LEU A 169 -5.72 -26.66 -11.22
N PRO A 170 -6.80 -27.45 -11.22
CA PRO A 170 -8.07 -27.10 -11.86
C PRO A 170 -8.84 -25.97 -11.17
N SER A 171 -8.46 -25.63 -9.94
CA SER A 171 -9.13 -24.63 -9.10
C SER A 171 -8.33 -23.34 -8.98
N LEU A 172 -7.16 -23.23 -9.63
CA LEU A 172 -6.29 -22.06 -9.48
C LEU A 172 -6.94 -20.83 -10.12
N THR A 173 -7.29 -19.85 -9.29
CA THR A 173 -7.95 -18.59 -9.71
C THR A 173 -7.10 -17.36 -9.42
N HIS A 174 -6.09 -17.48 -8.55
CA HIS A 174 -5.19 -16.40 -8.17
C HIS A 174 -3.74 -16.87 -8.26
N LEU A 175 -2.93 -16.17 -9.06
CA LEU A 175 -1.51 -16.44 -9.20
C LEU A 175 -0.73 -15.14 -8.99
N THR A 176 0.25 -15.20 -8.08
CA THR A 176 1.24 -14.15 -7.87
C THR A 176 2.62 -14.73 -8.13
N LEU A 177 3.35 -14.09 -9.04
CA LEU A 177 4.74 -14.35 -9.36
C LEU A 177 5.50 -13.03 -9.21
N SER A 178 6.49 -12.96 -8.32
CA SER A 178 7.26 -11.73 -8.12
C SER A 178 8.73 -12.01 -7.90
N GLN A 179 9.61 -11.13 -8.35
CA GLN A 179 11.04 -11.17 -8.08
C GLN A 179 11.41 -9.90 -7.29
N THR A 180 12.22 -10.03 -6.23
CA THR A 180 12.52 -8.91 -5.32
C THR A 180 13.47 -7.87 -5.91
N HIS A 181 14.29 -8.22 -6.90
CA HIS A 181 15.25 -7.31 -7.52
C HIS A 181 15.46 -7.60 -9.01
N HIS A 182 15.79 -6.54 -9.75
CA HIS A 182 16.08 -6.55 -11.17
C HIS A 182 17.45 -7.19 -11.41
N SER A 183 17.45 -8.46 -11.79
CA SER A 183 18.65 -9.05 -12.36
C SER A 183 18.84 -8.49 -13.78
N VAL A 184 19.94 -7.76 -14.00
CA VAL A 184 20.26 -6.96 -15.20
C VAL A 184 20.12 -7.69 -16.56
N ASP A 185 20.09 -9.03 -16.58
CA ASP A 185 20.26 -9.82 -17.81
C ASP A 185 19.06 -10.66 -18.28
N ARG A 186 17.85 -10.53 -17.71
CA ARG A 186 16.88 -11.64 -17.80
C ARG A 186 15.48 -11.27 -18.31
N LYS A 187 15.34 -11.08 -19.63
CA LYS A 187 14.07 -10.89 -20.36
C LYS A 187 13.42 -12.22 -20.77
N ASN A 188 12.92 -13.00 -19.81
CA ASN A 188 12.37 -14.35 -20.10
C ASN A 188 10.86 -14.37 -20.42
N PHE A 189 10.15 -13.26 -20.20
CA PHE A 189 8.70 -13.22 -20.38
C PHE A 189 8.31 -12.46 -21.64
N THR A 190 7.87 -13.21 -22.65
CA THR A 190 7.28 -12.66 -23.87
C THR A 190 5.75 -12.60 -23.75
N TRP A 191 5.09 -11.86 -24.64
CA TRP A 191 3.62 -11.88 -24.71
C TRP A 191 3.09 -13.29 -25.05
N ARG A 192 3.83 -14.10 -25.80
CA ARG A 192 3.49 -15.51 -26.09
C ARG A 192 3.57 -16.38 -24.84
N THR A 193 4.53 -16.11 -23.97
CA THR A 193 4.63 -16.76 -22.66
C THR A 193 3.36 -16.49 -21.83
N LEU A 194 2.88 -15.24 -21.80
CA LEU A 194 1.62 -14.89 -21.13
C LEU A 194 0.39 -15.51 -21.80
N GLU A 195 0.34 -15.61 -23.13
CA GLU A 195 -0.75 -16.33 -23.81
C GLU A 195 -0.79 -17.81 -23.38
N LYS A 196 0.38 -18.46 -23.30
CA LYS A 196 0.48 -19.85 -22.82
C LYS A 196 0.08 -20.00 -21.36
N LEU A 197 0.40 -19.03 -20.50
CA LEU A 197 -0.10 -19.01 -19.12
C LEU A 197 -1.63 -19.17 -19.09
N HIS A 198 -2.35 -18.37 -19.87
CA HIS A 198 -3.82 -18.41 -19.90
C HIS A 198 -4.39 -19.65 -20.57
N TYR A 199 -3.64 -20.24 -21.51
CA TYR A 199 -3.97 -21.55 -22.06
C TYR A 199 -3.92 -22.64 -20.98
N TYR A 200 -2.87 -22.65 -20.16
CA TYR A 200 -2.69 -23.63 -19.09
C TYR A 200 -3.60 -23.35 -17.87
N LEU A 201 -3.94 -22.09 -17.62
CA LEU A 201 -4.71 -21.65 -16.45
C LEU A 201 -5.99 -20.89 -16.89
N PRO A 202 -6.93 -21.55 -17.58
CA PRO A 202 -8.10 -20.87 -18.18
C PRO A 202 -9.10 -20.30 -17.16
N ARG A 203 -8.95 -20.63 -15.87
CA ARG A 203 -9.79 -20.16 -14.76
C ARG A 203 -9.17 -19.01 -13.97
N LEU A 204 -7.98 -18.57 -14.35
CA LEU A 204 -7.28 -17.52 -13.64
C LEU A 204 -8.09 -16.21 -13.70
N GLN A 205 -8.34 -15.62 -12.54
CA GLN A 205 -9.11 -14.37 -12.38
C GLN A 205 -8.22 -13.21 -11.93
N TYR A 206 -7.19 -13.52 -11.16
CA TYR A 206 -6.21 -12.56 -10.66
C TYR A 206 -4.80 -13.02 -11.07
N LEU A 207 -4.05 -12.12 -11.69
CA LEU A 207 -2.65 -12.34 -12.04
C LEU A 207 -1.80 -11.17 -11.52
N LYS A 208 -0.87 -11.47 -10.62
CA LYS A 208 0.23 -10.55 -10.29
C LYS A 208 1.53 -11.11 -10.85
N CYS A 209 2.19 -10.35 -11.71
CA CYS A 209 3.45 -10.74 -12.34
C CYS A 209 4.43 -9.57 -12.27
N TRP A 210 5.41 -9.67 -11.39
CA TRP A 210 6.48 -8.67 -11.22
C TRP A 210 7.78 -9.29 -11.73
N MET A 211 7.98 -9.20 -13.05
CA MET A 211 9.01 -9.90 -13.81
C MET A 211 9.36 -9.09 -15.06
N CYS A 212 10.61 -9.14 -15.51
CA CYS A 212 11.06 -8.42 -16.69
C CYS A 212 10.38 -8.93 -17.97
N LEU A 213 9.56 -8.08 -18.61
CA LEU A 213 8.98 -8.37 -19.91
C LEU A 213 9.96 -8.07 -21.04
N GLN A 214 9.95 -8.92 -22.05
CA GLN A 214 10.65 -8.65 -23.29
C GLN A 214 9.89 -7.59 -24.10
N LYS A 215 10.62 -6.63 -24.69
CA LYS A 215 10.05 -5.67 -25.66
C LYS A 215 9.37 -6.43 -26.79
N ILE A 216 8.17 -5.98 -27.18
CA ILE A 216 7.44 -6.57 -28.30
C ILE A 216 7.87 -5.88 -29.59
N ASP A 217 8.16 -6.65 -30.64
CA ASP A 217 8.43 -6.08 -31.96
C ASP A 217 7.12 -5.63 -32.62
N TYR A 218 7.09 -4.43 -33.22
CA TYR A 218 5.94 -3.91 -33.96
C TYR A 218 5.44 -4.86 -35.05
N ALA A 219 6.31 -5.69 -35.64
CA ALA A 219 5.91 -6.69 -36.62
C ALA A 219 4.92 -7.73 -36.05
N GLU A 220 4.97 -7.98 -34.74
CA GLU A 220 4.15 -8.98 -34.04
C GLU A 220 2.74 -8.49 -33.71
N ILE A 221 2.45 -7.18 -33.81
CA ILE A 221 1.12 -6.59 -33.55
C ILE A 221 0.02 -7.28 -34.36
N LYS A 222 0.34 -7.71 -35.59
CA LYS A 222 -0.61 -8.43 -36.46
C LYS A 222 -1.06 -9.76 -35.86
N GLU A 223 -0.23 -10.38 -35.01
CA GLU A 223 -0.54 -11.64 -34.36
C GLU A 223 -1.54 -11.48 -33.22
N PHE A 224 -1.67 -10.30 -32.62
CA PHE A 224 -2.58 -10.08 -31.48
C PHE A 224 -4.04 -10.30 -31.86
N THR A 225 -4.39 -10.05 -33.12
CA THR A 225 -5.73 -10.34 -33.66
C THR A 225 -6.11 -11.83 -33.61
N LYS A 226 -5.11 -12.71 -33.46
CA LYS A 226 -5.26 -14.17 -33.38
C LYS A 226 -5.22 -14.67 -31.94
N VAL A 227 -4.84 -13.83 -30.97
CA VAL A 227 -4.71 -14.22 -29.56
C VAL A 227 -6.09 -14.51 -29.00
N LYS A 228 -6.21 -15.65 -28.30
CA LYS A 228 -7.47 -16.03 -27.66
C LYS A 228 -7.67 -15.20 -26.38
N PRO A 229 -8.77 -14.45 -26.24
CA PRO A 229 -8.98 -13.64 -25.04
C PRO A 229 -9.13 -14.47 -23.76
N ALA A 230 -8.44 -14.07 -22.71
CA ALA A 230 -8.49 -14.62 -21.36
C ALA A 230 -9.64 -13.97 -20.56
N LYS A 231 -10.88 -14.34 -20.91
CA LYS A 231 -12.12 -13.73 -20.35
C LYS A 231 -12.30 -13.91 -18.84
N ALA A 232 -11.57 -14.83 -18.20
CA ALA A 232 -11.68 -15.06 -16.76
C ALA A 232 -10.95 -13.99 -15.94
N ILE A 233 -9.93 -13.35 -16.51
CA ILE A 233 -9.09 -12.36 -15.83
C ILE A 233 -9.89 -11.08 -15.59
N LYS A 234 -9.92 -10.68 -14.31
CA LYS A 234 -10.59 -9.46 -13.81
C LYS A 234 -9.59 -8.46 -13.24
N SER A 235 -8.45 -8.93 -12.75
CA SER A 235 -7.43 -8.10 -12.14
C SER A 235 -6.05 -8.52 -12.58
N ILE A 236 -5.26 -7.55 -13.04
CA ILE A 236 -3.83 -7.76 -13.32
C ILE A 236 -3.01 -6.75 -12.54
N TYR A 237 -1.90 -7.23 -11.99
CA TYR A 237 -0.84 -6.43 -11.38
C TYR A 237 0.45 -6.75 -12.08
N PHE A 238 1.12 -5.73 -12.57
CA PHE A 238 2.29 -5.85 -13.40
C PHE A 238 3.39 -4.91 -12.90
N GLY A 239 4.61 -5.43 -12.78
CA GLY A 239 5.79 -4.66 -12.41
C GLY A 239 6.90 -4.94 -13.41
N PHE A 240 7.34 -3.91 -14.14
CA PHE A 240 8.23 -4.02 -15.30
C PHE A 240 9.30 -2.93 -15.33
N ASP A 241 10.48 -3.31 -15.82
CA ASP A 241 11.58 -2.37 -16.10
C ASP A 241 11.32 -1.50 -17.34
N SER A 242 10.42 -1.93 -18.21
CA SER A 242 10.04 -1.20 -19.41
C SER A 242 8.64 -1.60 -19.84
N PHE A 243 7.79 -0.61 -20.11
CA PHE A 243 6.43 -0.83 -20.58
C PHE A 243 6.11 0.12 -21.72
N ASP A 244 5.59 -0.38 -22.83
CA ASP A 244 5.31 0.45 -24.01
C ASP A 244 3.85 0.36 -24.44
N GLY A 245 3.46 1.21 -25.41
CA GLY A 245 2.10 1.21 -25.94
C GLY A 245 1.71 -0.10 -26.63
N ILE A 246 2.68 -0.93 -27.07
CA ILE A 246 2.40 -2.23 -27.68
C ILE A 246 1.93 -3.22 -26.61
N TRP A 247 2.57 -3.22 -25.44
CA TRP A 247 2.12 -4.01 -24.29
C TRP A 247 0.69 -3.66 -23.88
N MET A 248 0.30 -2.39 -23.90
CA MET A 248 -1.10 -1.99 -23.67
C MET A 248 -2.07 -2.56 -24.70
N TYR A 249 -1.68 -2.54 -25.99
CA TYR A 249 -2.50 -3.12 -27.03
C TYR A 249 -2.65 -4.65 -26.87
N PHE A 250 -1.58 -5.33 -26.46
CA PHE A 250 -1.65 -6.75 -26.10
C PHE A 250 -2.63 -6.98 -24.94
N ILE A 251 -2.46 -6.25 -23.83
CA ILE A 251 -3.28 -6.36 -22.61
C ILE A 251 -4.76 -6.17 -22.89
N SER A 252 -5.11 -5.15 -23.68
CA SER A 252 -6.50 -4.87 -24.04
C SER A 252 -7.11 -5.95 -24.93
N SER A 253 -6.31 -6.54 -25.83
CA SER A 253 -6.75 -7.62 -26.71
C SER A 253 -6.99 -8.91 -25.93
N ILE A 254 -6.13 -9.22 -24.95
CA ILE A 254 -6.19 -10.47 -24.20
C ILE A 254 -7.15 -10.40 -23.00
N TYR A 255 -7.36 -9.23 -22.37
CA TYR A 255 -8.19 -9.08 -21.16
C TYR A 255 -9.42 -8.17 -21.38
N PRO A 256 -10.41 -8.58 -22.19
CA PRO A 256 -11.55 -7.72 -22.52
C PRO A 256 -12.47 -7.40 -21.34
N LEU A 257 -12.42 -8.17 -20.25
CA LEU A 257 -13.26 -8.02 -19.05
C LEU A 257 -12.47 -7.50 -17.83
N LEU A 258 -11.32 -6.85 -18.05
CA LEU A 258 -10.47 -6.34 -16.99
C LEU A 258 -11.20 -5.25 -16.18
N GLU A 259 -11.29 -5.44 -14.86
CA GLU A 259 -11.91 -4.50 -13.92
C GLU A 259 -10.86 -3.70 -13.13
N THR A 260 -9.66 -4.27 -12.92
CA THR A 260 -8.56 -3.64 -12.19
C THR A 260 -7.25 -3.81 -12.93
N PHE A 261 -6.56 -2.69 -13.14
CA PHE A 261 -5.25 -2.63 -13.76
C PHE A 261 -4.26 -1.95 -12.82
N ASP A 262 -3.23 -2.67 -12.39
CA ASP A 262 -2.13 -2.14 -11.60
C ASP A 262 -0.83 -2.35 -12.37
N LEU A 263 -0.12 -1.26 -12.64
CA LEU A 263 1.10 -1.20 -13.42
C LEU A 263 2.15 -0.39 -12.66
N MET A 264 3.30 -1.00 -12.42
CA MET A 264 4.49 -0.37 -11.90
C MET A 264 5.57 -0.44 -12.98
N VAL A 265 5.98 0.71 -13.49
CA VAL A 265 7.06 0.89 -14.45
C VAL A 265 8.25 1.44 -13.69
N GLU A 266 9.29 0.63 -13.61
CA GLU A 266 10.55 1.00 -12.97
C GLU A 266 11.43 1.78 -13.94
N GLU A 267 12.39 2.53 -13.40
CA GLU A 267 13.23 3.45 -14.18
C GLU A 267 14.09 2.68 -15.19
N GLY A 268 13.67 2.70 -16.46
CA GLY A 268 14.40 2.12 -17.58
C GLY A 268 14.45 3.11 -18.73
N SER A 269 15.60 3.73 -18.97
CA SER A 269 15.78 4.73 -20.03
C SER A 269 15.63 4.13 -21.43
N ILE A 270 14.40 4.04 -21.93
CA ILE A 270 14.16 3.85 -23.35
C ILE A 270 13.67 5.18 -23.89
N GLU A 271 14.60 6.02 -24.33
CA GLU A 271 14.24 7.20 -25.12
C GLU A 271 13.40 6.75 -26.33
N PRO A 272 12.18 7.27 -26.51
CA PRO A 272 11.38 6.96 -27.68
C PRO A 272 12.16 7.39 -28.92
N THR A 273 12.43 6.45 -29.81
CA THR A 273 13.07 6.77 -31.08
C THR A 273 12.06 7.51 -31.97
N PRO A 274 12.47 8.41 -32.89
CA PRO A 274 11.54 9.08 -33.80
C PRO A 274 10.66 8.14 -34.64
N SER A 275 11.10 6.89 -34.84
CA SER A 275 10.30 5.83 -35.47
C SER A 275 9.07 5.43 -34.64
N ASP A 276 9.11 5.61 -33.33
CA ASP A 276 8.04 5.24 -32.40
C ASP A 276 6.82 6.16 -32.54
N GLN A 277 6.98 7.41 -32.98
CA GLN A 277 5.85 8.34 -33.13
C GLN A 277 4.81 7.87 -34.16
N LYS A 278 5.26 7.45 -35.36
CA LYS A 278 4.36 6.93 -36.39
C LYS A 278 3.67 5.64 -35.96
N ALA A 279 4.33 4.87 -35.09
CA ALA A 279 3.75 3.68 -34.52
C ALA A 279 2.73 4.02 -33.42
N LEU A 280 2.99 5.06 -32.62
CA LEU A 280 2.05 5.63 -31.66
C LEU A 280 0.76 6.09 -32.34
N ASP A 281 0.84 6.77 -33.49
CA ASP A 281 -0.34 7.19 -34.25
C ASP A 281 -1.20 6.00 -34.69
N ARG A 282 -0.54 4.88 -35.06
CA ARG A 282 -1.24 3.63 -35.40
C ARG A 282 -1.85 2.98 -34.17
N LEU A 283 -1.15 3.02 -33.03
CA LEU A 283 -1.64 2.52 -31.76
C LEU A 283 -2.86 3.32 -31.26
N LEU A 284 -2.86 4.64 -31.47
CA LEU A 284 -3.99 5.53 -31.16
C LEU A 284 -5.25 5.27 -32.00
N ALA A 285 -5.10 4.60 -33.16
CA ALA A 285 -6.19 4.19 -34.03
C ALA A 285 -6.77 2.81 -33.67
N LEU A 286 -6.22 2.13 -32.66
CA LEU A 286 -6.68 0.80 -32.27
C LEU A 286 -8.00 0.84 -31.50
N PRO A 287 -8.76 -0.26 -31.47
CA PRO A 287 -10.03 -0.33 -30.77
C PRO A 287 -9.87 0.02 -29.28
N PRO A 288 -10.92 0.56 -28.65
CA PRO A 288 -10.83 1.06 -27.29
C PRO A 288 -10.51 -0.04 -26.26
N PHE A 289 -9.76 0.32 -25.21
CA PHE A 289 -9.22 -0.63 -24.24
C PHE A 289 -10.14 -0.87 -23.03
N CYS A 290 -10.40 -2.14 -22.70
CA CYS A 290 -10.97 -2.58 -21.41
C CYS A 290 -12.19 -1.75 -20.93
N PRO A 291 -13.35 -1.84 -21.60
CA PRO A 291 -14.52 -1.00 -21.28
C PRO A 291 -15.11 -1.23 -19.87
N PHE A 292 -14.69 -2.31 -19.19
CA PHE A 292 -15.14 -2.66 -17.83
C PHE A 292 -14.17 -2.22 -16.73
N LEU A 293 -13.10 -1.50 -17.09
CA LEU A 293 -12.11 -1.06 -16.13
C LEU A 293 -12.76 -0.09 -15.12
N LYS A 294 -12.46 -0.29 -13.83
CA LYS A 294 -12.97 0.54 -12.72
C LYS A 294 -11.84 1.11 -11.86
N ARG A 295 -10.70 0.41 -11.81
CA ARG A 295 -9.59 0.73 -10.93
C ARG A 295 -8.28 0.71 -11.70
N ILE A 296 -7.51 1.77 -11.52
CA ILE A 296 -6.24 1.99 -12.19
C ILE A 296 -5.22 2.40 -11.13
N TYR A 297 -4.09 1.71 -11.11
CA TYR A 297 -2.94 2.03 -10.28
C TYR A 297 -1.74 2.07 -11.22
N LEU A 298 -1.18 3.25 -11.45
CA LEU A 298 -0.06 3.43 -12.38
C LEU A 298 1.07 4.12 -11.65
N LYS A 299 2.17 3.41 -11.43
CA LYS A 299 3.37 3.95 -10.80
C LYS A 299 4.50 3.91 -11.80
N THR A 300 4.91 5.06 -12.28
CA THR A 300 6.12 5.25 -13.07
C THR A 300 7.16 6.01 -12.26
N TYR A 301 8.42 5.61 -12.41
CA TYR A 301 9.58 6.40 -12.01
C TYR A 301 10.24 7.12 -13.19
N GLU A 302 9.74 6.89 -14.41
CA GLU A 302 10.21 7.59 -15.61
C GLU A 302 9.71 9.04 -15.64
N VAL A 303 10.59 9.95 -16.05
CA VAL A 303 10.30 11.38 -16.18
C VAL A 303 9.36 11.67 -17.37
N ASP A 304 9.45 10.88 -18.46
CA ASP A 304 8.63 11.09 -19.66
C ASP A 304 7.20 10.54 -19.48
N GLY A 305 6.27 11.45 -19.22
CA GLY A 305 4.85 11.19 -19.09
C GLY A 305 4.11 10.67 -20.32
N MET A 306 4.77 10.54 -21.47
CA MET A 306 4.12 10.20 -22.73
C MET A 306 3.38 8.86 -22.68
N GLN A 307 4.01 7.81 -22.12
CA GLN A 307 3.42 6.48 -22.05
C GLN A 307 2.14 6.49 -21.21
N MET A 308 2.18 7.18 -20.07
CA MET A 308 1.05 7.30 -19.16
C MET A 308 -0.11 8.07 -19.80
N SER A 309 0.20 9.17 -20.47
CA SER A 309 -0.77 9.97 -21.23
C SER A 309 -1.44 9.13 -22.31
N PHE A 310 -0.66 8.29 -23.03
CA PHE A 310 -1.18 7.36 -24.02
C PHE A 310 -2.13 6.32 -23.37
N ILE A 311 -1.73 5.70 -22.26
CA ILE A 311 -2.54 4.71 -21.54
C ILE A 311 -3.89 5.32 -21.17
N LEU A 312 -3.87 6.47 -20.49
CA LEU A 312 -5.08 7.11 -19.95
C LEU A 312 -6.01 7.59 -21.06
N ASN A 313 -5.47 8.17 -22.14
CA ASN A 313 -6.27 8.60 -23.29
C ASN A 313 -7.00 7.42 -23.95
N ASN A 314 -6.34 6.27 -24.12
CA ASN A 314 -7.00 5.12 -24.72
C ASN A 314 -8.04 4.46 -23.80
N ILE A 315 -7.82 4.50 -22.49
CA ILE A 315 -8.84 4.07 -21.51
C ILE A 315 -10.05 5.01 -21.57
N ALA A 316 -9.84 6.32 -21.65
CA ALA A 316 -10.94 7.28 -21.78
C ALA A 316 -11.77 7.04 -23.05
N LYS A 317 -11.10 6.79 -24.18
CA LYS A 317 -11.76 6.44 -25.46
C LYS A 317 -12.60 5.17 -25.39
N SER A 318 -12.39 4.30 -24.40
CA SER A 318 -13.18 3.07 -24.24
C SER A 318 -14.52 3.26 -23.56
N GLY A 319 -14.78 4.44 -23.01
CA GLY A 319 -15.97 4.70 -22.22
C GLY A 319 -15.94 3.95 -20.88
N ALA A 320 -14.77 3.48 -20.43
CA ALA A 320 -14.61 2.91 -19.11
C ALA A 320 -14.96 3.95 -18.03
N LYS A 321 -15.80 3.54 -17.08
CA LYS A 321 -16.21 4.37 -15.94
C LYS A 321 -15.25 4.15 -14.77
N ILE A 322 -14.10 4.80 -14.83
CA ILE A 322 -13.07 4.66 -13.81
C ILE A 322 -13.53 5.30 -12.50
N GLU A 323 -13.56 4.52 -11.44
CA GLU A 323 -13.99 4.94 -10.10
C GLU A 323 -12.80 5.23 -9.18
N HIS A 324 -11.66 4.56 -9.40
CA HIS A 324 -10.47 4.69 -8.55
C HIS A 324 -9.21 4.84 -9.41
N ILE A 325 -8.45 5.90 -9.15
CA ILE A 325 -7.17 6.18 -9.79
C ILE A 325 -6.11 6.40 -8.72
N GLU A 326 -5.00 5.68 -8.80
CA GLU A 326 -3.74 5.98 -8.13
C GLU A 326 -2.68 6.16 -9.21
N ILE A 327 -2.10 7.34 -9.34
CA ILE A 327 -1.09 7.64 -10.37
C ILE A 327 0.11 8.28 -9.70
N SER A 328 1.33 7.83 -10.01
CA SER A 328 2.50 8.63 -9.75
C SER A 328 2.65 9.72 -10.81
N CYS A 329 2.90 10.94 -10.34
CA CYS A 329 2.96 12.13 -11.16
C CYS A 329 4.09 12.00 -12.18
N PHE A 330 3.76 12.37 -13.41
CA PHE A 330 4.68 12.46 -14.52
C PHE A 330 4.52 13.83 -15.16
N ILE A 331 5.55 14.31 -15.85
CA ILE A 331 5.49 15.53 -16.65
C ILE A 331 5.68 15.15 -18.11
N ASN A 332 4.80 15.68 -18.97
CA ASN A 332 5.00 15.57 -20.40
C ASN A 332 5.71 16.84 -20.90
N LEU A 333 7.04 16.91 -20.76
CA LEU A 333 7.82 18.08 -21.16
C LEU A 333 7.77 18.36 -22.67
N HIS A 334 7.35 17.39 -23.49
CA HIS A 334 7.62 17.39 -24.93
C HIS A 334 6.39 17.28 -25.84
N ALA A 335 5.17 17.02 -25.35
CA ALA A 335 4.00 16.82 -26.22
C ALA A 335 2.90 17.89 -26.06
N PRO A 336 2.72 18.79 -27.05
CA PRO A 336 1.58 19.71 -27.09
C PRO A 336 0.25 19.07 -27.56
N VAL A 337 0.25 17.79 -27.97
CA VAL A 337 -0.89 17.13 -28.67
C VAL A 337 -1.69 16.17 -27.79
N LEU A 338 -1.10 15.65 -26.72
CA LEU A 338 -1.81 14.89 -25.70
C LEU A 338 -2.20 15.84 -24.56
N PRO A 339 -3.23 15.54 -23.75
CA PRO A 339 -3.49 16.29 -22.53
C PRO A 339 -2.17 16.50 -21.79
N ALA A 340 -1.66 17.73 -21.80
CA ALA A 340 -0.25 18.02 -21.58
C ALA A 340 0.17 17.82 -20.11
N ASN A 341 -0.78 17.50 -19.24
CA ASN A 341 -0.60 17.38 -17.81
C ASN A 341 -1.59 16.41 -17.17
N GLN A 342 -1.35 16.12 -15.89
CA GLN A 342 -2.14 15.22 -15.05
C GLN A 342 -3.61 15.68 -14.94
N THR A 343 -3.85 16.99 -14.95
CA THR A 343 -5.18 17.62 -14.89
C THR A 343 -6.06 17.19 -16.05
N ALA A 344 -5.52 17.20 -17.26
CA ALA A 344 -6.27 16.80 -18.43
C ALA A 344 -6.48 15.27 -18.51
N CYS A 345 -5.71 14.47 -17.76
CA CYS A 345 -5.97 13.04 -17.60
C CYS A 345 -7.07 12.73 -16.56
N THR A 346 -7.13 13.49 -15.46
CA THR A 346 -8.18 13.31 -14.45
C THR A 346 -9.53 13.84 -14.95
N GLN A 347 -9.53 14.88 -15.78
CA GLN A 347 -10.72 15.37 -16.48
C GLN A 347 -11.44 14.31 -17.32
N LEU A 348 -10.69 13.35 -17.89
CA LEU A 348 -11.29 12.28 -18.71
C LEU A 348 -12.28 11.41 -17.92
N PHE A 349 -12.16 11.40 -16.58
CA PHE A 349 -12.94 10.53 -15.70
C PHE A 349 -13.68 11.30 -14.61
N SER A 350 -13.76 12.64 -14.70
CA SER A 350 -14.30 13.50 -13.63
C SER A 350 -15.72 13.10 -13.19
N GLU A 351 -16.53 12.61 -14.14
CA GLU A 351 -17.90 12.16 -13.86
C GLU A 351 -17.99 10.81 -13.14
N SER A 352 -17.01 9.91 -13.26
CA SER A 352 -17.07 8.57 -12.63
C SER A 352 -16.14 8.42 -11.42
N LEU A 353 -15.15 9.30 -11.30
CA LEU A 353 -14.07 9.18 -10.34
C LEU A 353 -14.55 9.44 -8.92
N LYS A 354 -14.38 8.46 -8.03
CA LYS A 354 -14.74 8.51 -6.60
C LYS A 354 -13.52 8.66 -5.71
N SER A 355 -12.38 8.13 -6.14
CA SER A 355 -11.13 8.15 -5.39
C SER A 355 -9.96 8.49 -6.31
N LEU A 356 -9.20 9.51 -5.94
CA LEU A 356 -8.00 9.92 -6.63
C LEU A 356 -6.82 9.96 -5.64
N ARG A 357 -5.73 9.31 -6.03
CA ARG A 357 -4.46 9.37 -5.32
C ARG A 357 -3.36 9.78 -6.28
N LEU A 358 -2.72 10.91 -6.01
CA LEU A 358 -1.61 11.46 -6.79
C LEU A 358 -0.32 11.30 -5.98
N ILE A 359 0.74 10.79 -6.60
CA ILE A 359 2.03 10.55 -5.95
C ILE A 359 3.14 11.22 -6.78
N ALA A 360 3.51 12.45 -6.46
CA ALA A 360 4.70 13.07 -7.02
C ALA A 360 5.95 12.63 -6.25
N HIS A 361 6.95 12.20 -7.01
CA HIS A 361 8.30 11.96 -6.55
C HIS A 361 9.18 13.03 -7.19
N SER A 362 9.61 14.05 -6.46
CA SER A 362 10.63 14.97 -6.95
C SER A 362 12.00 14.32 -6.68
N TYR A 363 12.65 13.88 -7.75
CA TYR A 363 14.10 13.73 -7.75
C TYR A 363 14.78 14.97 -8.35
N ASP A 364 14.00 15.86 -8.95
CA ASP A 364 14.50 17.01 -9.69
C ASP A 364 13.64 18.25 -9.39
N GLU A 365 14.29 19.39 -9.12
CA GLU A 365 13.69 20.67 -8.64
C GLU A 365 12.71 21.33 -9.65
N CYS A 366 12.42 20.68 -10.78
CA CYS A 366 11.66 21.27 -11.88
C CYS A 366 10.19 20.82 -11.95
N MET A 367 9.69 20.01 -11.03
CA MET A 367 8.36 19.41 -11.15
C MET A 367 7.25 20.17 -10.44
N THR A 368 6.82 21.32 -10.99
CA THR A 368 5.60 21.97 -10.48
C THR A 368 4.35 21.26 -10.94
N PHE A 369 3.38 21.02 -10.05
CA PHE A 369 2.05 20.64 -10.50
C PHE A 369 1.51 21.76 -11.38
N GLY A 370 0.97 21.41 -12.55
CA GLY A 370 0.19 22.37 -13.34
C GLY A 370 -0.91 22.98 -12.45
N ASP A 371 -1.22 24.25 -12.69
CA ASP A 371 -2.13 25.02 -11.86
C ASP A 371 -3.42 24.22 -11.55
N PHE A 372 -3.63 23.90 -10.26
CA PHE A 372 -4.81 23.16 -9.79
C PHE A 372 -6.10 23.93 -10.06
N SER A 373 -6.02 25.23 -10.35
CA SER A 373 -7.16 26.04 -10.80
C SER A 373 -7.87 25.41 -12.01
N ASP A 374 -7.14 24.72 -12.89
CA ASP A 374 -7.70 24.00 -14.03
C ASP A 374 -8.61 22.82 -13.61
N LEU A 375 -8.40 22.21 -12.45
CA LEU A 375 -9.32 21.16 -11.95
C LEU A 375 -10.68 21.75 -11.58
N GLY A 376 -10.69 23.00 -11.09
CA GLY A 376 -11.90 23.74 -10.74
C GLY A 376 -12.84 23.98 -11.93
N ALA A 377 -12.28 24.17 -13.12
CA ALA A 377 -13.06 24.41 -14.35
C ALA A 377 -13.88 23.19 -14.81
N HIS A 378 -13.43 21.97 -14.50
CA HIS A 378 -14.03 20.75 -15.02
C HIS A 378 -14.85 19.95 -14.00
N GLY A 379 -14.78 20.32 -12.71
CA GLY A 379 -15.67 19.83 -11.66
C GLY A 379 -15.61 18.31 -11.42
N PHE A 380 -14.92 17.88 -10.37
CA PHE A 380 -14.94 16.50 -9.87
C PHE A 380 -16.17 16.27 -8.99
N SER A 381 -17.34 16.29 -9.63
CA SER A 381 -18.64 16.22 -8.93
C SER A 381 -18.84 14.95 -8.11
N ASN A 382 -18.14 13.85 -8.41
CA ASN A 382 -18.27 12.56 -7.72
C ASN A 382 -17.05 12.17 -6.88
N LEU A 383 -16.01 13.00 -6.80
CA LEU A 383 -14.79 12.68 -6.07
C LEU A 383 -15.02 12.78 -4.57
N VAL A 384 -14.92 11.64 -3.88
CA VAL A 384 -15.17 11.50 -2.45
C VAL A 384 -13.87 11.47 -1.64
N HIS A 385 -12.83 10.88 -2.22
CA HIS A 385 -11.53 10.71 -1.58
C HIS A 385 -10.42 11.28 -2.46
N LEU A 386 -9.70 12.28 -1.95
CA LEU A 386 -8.54 12.86 -2.60
C LEU A 386 -7.32 12.70 -1.70
N ARG A 387 -6.26 12.11 -2.24
CA ARG A 387 -4.96 12.02 -1.58
C ARG A 387 -3.87 12.54 -2.50
N ILE A 388 -3.08 13.49 -2.02
CA ILE A 388 -1.97 14.06 -2.79
C ILE A 388 -0.71 13.91 -1.95
N TYR A 389 0.30 13.26 -2.53
CA TYR A 389 1.65 13.18 -2.01
C TYR A 389 2.52 13.95 -2.99
N CYS A 390 3.17 15.02 -2.55
CA CYS A 390 3.96 15.93 -3.39
C CYS A 390 5.18 16.43 -2.63
N ASP A 391 6.13 17.10 -3.27
CA ASP A 391 7.32 17.62 -2.60
C ASP A 391 7.28 19.15 -2.53
N TYR A 392 6.60 19.67 -1.50
CA TYR A 392 6.46 21.10 -1.17
C TYR A 392 5.78 21.99 -2.22
N GLU A 393 4.88 21.41 -3.00
CA GLU A 393 4.14 22.12 -4.04
C GLU A 393 3.06 23.04 -3.45
N GLU A 394 2.87 24.22 -4.03
CA GLU A 394 1.88 25.20 -3.54
C GLU A 394 0.48 24.89 -4.10
N PHE A 395 -0.51 24.77 -3.21
CA PHE A 395 -1.91 24.54 -3.55
C PHE A 395 -2.81 25.61 -2.93
N GLY A 396 -3.68 26.19 -3.77
CA GLY A 396 -4.88 26.88 -3.30
C GLY A 396 -5.89 25.87 -2.79
N VAL A 397 -6.12 25.83 -1.47
CA VAL A 397 -7.09 24.87 -0.89
C VAL A 397 -8.52 25.14 -1.39
N GLU A 398 -8.83 26.40 -1.69
CA GLU A 398 -10.08 26.81 -2.29
C GLU A 398 -10.32 26.19 -3.66
N ASP A 399 -9.29 26.02 -4.48
CA ASP A 399 -9.42 25.43 -5.81
C ASP A 399 -9.79 23.95 -5.70
N ILE A 400 -9.18 23.24 -4.75
CA ILE A 400 -9.48 21.83 -4.45
C ILE A 400 -10.94 21.69 -4.00
N LEU A 401 -11.36 22.47 -2.99
CA LEU A 401 -12.71 22.36 -2.44
C LEU A 401 -13.78 22.85 -3.42
N TYR A 402 -13.49 23.89 -4.21
CA TYR A 402 -14.40 24.38 -5.24
C TYR A 402 -14.58 23.35 -6.37
N GLY A 403 -13.48 22.76 -6.82
CA GLY A 403 -13.49 21.75 -7.88
C GLY A 403 -14.09 20.40 -7.45
N CYS A 404 -14.04 20.06 -6.16
CA CYS A 404 -14.39 18.72 -5.67
C CYS A 404 -15.58 18.74 -4.68
N GLN A 405 -16.74 19.24 -5.09
CA GLN A 405 -17.89 19.50 -4.19
C GLN A 405 -18.38 18.29 -3.36
N SER A 406 -18.15 17.05 -3.82
CA SER A 406 -18.52 15.81 -3.12
C SER A 406 -17.42 15.26 -2.20
N LEU A 407 -16.32 16.01 -2.01
CA LEU A 407 -15.16 15.52 -1.30
C LEU A 407 -15.44 15.36 0.20
N ILE A 408 -15.25 14.14 0.70
CA ILE A 408 -15.47 13.78 2.11
C ILE A 408 -14.15 13.67 2.86
N GLU A 409 -13.11 13.15 2.21
CA GLU A 409 -11.78 12.97 2.80
C GLU A 409 -10.71 13.60 1.91
N LEU A 410 -9.95 14.54 2.48
CA LEU A 410 -8.79 15.18 1.90
C LEU A 410 -7.54 14.82 2.71
N GLU A 411 -6.55 14.24 2.05
CA GLU A 411 -5.24 13.93 2.61
C GLU A 411 -4.16 14.59 1.75
N LEU A 412 -3.37 15.48 2.35
CA LEU A 412 -2.26 16.15 1.70
C LEU A 412 -0.98 15.83 2.47
N ASP A 413 0.06 15.44 1.74
CA ASP A 413 1.36 15.06 2.27
C ASP A 413 2.43 15.87 1.56
N ASN A 414 3.31 16.49 2.35
CA ASN A 414 4.39 17.36 1.88
C ASN A 414 3.87 18.47 0.93
N ALA A 415 2.78 19.15 1.30
CA ALA A 415 2.16 20.22 0.51
C ALA A 415 2.37 21.62 1.14
N GLN A 416 2.46 22.67 0.32
CA GLN A 416 2.38 24.06 0.76
C GLN A 416 0.97 24.59 0.49
N LEU A 417 0.24 24.98 1.53
CA LEU A 417 -1.16 25.42 1.41
C LEU A 417 -1.26 26.93 1.61
N SER A 418 -1.70 27.60 0.56
CA SER A 418 -2.04 29.03 0.59
C SER A 418 -3.55 29.22 0.44
N VAL A 419 -4.01 30.39 0.87
CA VAL A 419 -5.39 30.84 0.66
C VAL A 419 -5.30 32.14 -0.12
N ASN A 420 -5.91 32.19 -1.29
CA ASN A 420 -5.93 33.37 -2.13
C ASN A 420 -6.57 34.55 -1.37
N LYS A 421 -5.81 35.65 -1.25
CA LYS A 421 -6.24 36.87 -0.56
C LYS A 421 -7.41 37.56 -1.25
N ASP A 422 -7.55 37.35 -2.55
CA ASP A 422 -8.62 37.90 -3.37
C ASP A 422 -9.91 37.08 -3.25
N PHE A 423 -9.85 35.88 -2.65
CA PHE A 423 -11.05 35.10 -2.40
C PHE A 423 -11.97 35.89 -1.45
N PRO A 424 -13.22 36.20 -1.84
CA PRO A 424 -14.05 37.10 -1.05
C PRO A 424 -14.22 36.54 0.36
N LYS A 425 -13.71 37.25 1.37
CA LYS A 425 -13.86 36.90 2.79
C LYS A 425 -15.33 36.70 3.22
N HIS A 426 -16.27 37.08 2.36
CA HIS A 426 -17.71 37.05 2.59
C HIS A 426 -18.50 36.17 1.62
N THR A 427 -17.88 35.30 0.81
CA THR A 427 -18.62 34.21 0.15
C THR A 427 -19.00 33.12 1.16
N THR A 428 -19.88 33.51 2.10
CA THR A 428 -20.62 32.68 3.04
C THR A 428 -21.46 31.58 2.36
N ALA A 429 -21.52 31.58 1.03
CA ALA A 429 -22.28 30.66 0.21
C ALA A 429 -21.63 29.28 0.05
N LEU A 430 -20.29 29.16 0.08
CA LEU A 430 -19.65 27.86 -0.15
C LEU A 430 -19.60 27.06 1.16
N ARG A 431 -20.56 26.16 1.33
CA ARG A 431 -20.54 25.13 2.38
C ARG A 431 -20.09 23.82 1.76
N HIS A 432 -18.92 23.36 2.15
CA HIS A 432 -18.35 22.13 1.67
C HIS A 432 -18.64 20.96 2.63
N GLY A 433 -18.93 19.78 2.08
CA GLY A 433 -19.24 18.55 2.84
C GLY A 433 -18.02 17.79 3.36
N LEU A 434 -16.87 18.47 3.56
CA LEU A 434 -15.63 17.80 3.97
C LEU A 434 -15.75 17.32 5.42
N LEU A 435 -15.56 16.03 5.66
CA LEU A 435 -15.64 15.42 6.99
C LEU A 435 -14.26 15.14 7.60
N ARG A 436 -13.25 14.86 6.76
CA ARG A 436 -11.92 14.46 7.20
C ARG A 436 -10.84 15.22 6.45
N LEU A 437 -9.97 15.89 7.21
CA LEU A 437 -8.80 16.58 6.70
C LEU A 437 -7.54 16.06 7.39
N LYS A 438 -6.55 15.66 6.61
CA LYS A 438 -5.25 15.19 7.10
C LYS A 438 -4.14 15.92 6.36
N LEU A 439 -3.26 16.55 7.12
CA LEU A 439 -2.05 17.19 6.62
C LEU A 439 -0.84 16.50 7.24
N PHE A 440 0.09 16.10 6.38
CA PHE A 440 1.34 15.45 6.74
C PHE A 440 2.50 16.27 6.17
N GLU A 441 3.51 16.59 6.99
CA GLU A 441 4.77 17.22 6.54
C GLU A 441 4.55 18.49 5.69
N SER A 442 3.44 19.18 5.91
CA SER A 442 2.95 20.28 5.06
C SER A 442 3.29 21.65 5.65
N LEU A 443 3.42 22.66 4.79
CA LEU A 443 3.51 24.07 5.17
C LEU A 443 2.14 24.74 5.01
N VAL A 444 1.63 25.42 6.05
CA VAL A 444 0.32 26.07 6.00
C VAL A 444 0.37 27.53 6.45
N GLN A 445 -0.41 28.39 5.80
CA GLN A 445 -0.58 29.77 6.23
C GLN A 445 -1.60 29.90 7.37
N PRO A 446 -1.51 30.91 8.25
CA PRO A 446 -2.47 31.10 9.35
C PRO A 446 -3.92 31.23 8.87
N GLY A 447 -4.13 31.89 7.72
CA GLY A 447 -5.45 32.08 7.11
C GLY A 447 -6.13 30.78 6.68
N PHE A 448 -5.37 29.69 6.50
CA PHE A 448 -5.88 28.37 6.15
C PHE A 448 -6.94 27.86 7.13
N PHE A 449 -6.68 27.99 8.44
CA PHE A 449 -7.57 27.44 9.47
C PHE A 449 -8.91 28.17 9.52
N GLU A 450 -8.88 29.51 9.40
CA GLU A 450 -10.09 30.31 9.34
C GLU A 450 -10.91 29.98 8.09
N TYR A 451 -10.25 29.81 6.94
CA TYR A 451 -10.88 29.39 5.70
C TYR A 451 -11.56 28.02 5.82
N ILE A 452 -10.82 26.99 6.27
CA ILE A 452 -11.36 25.64 6.46
C ILE A 452 -12.54 25.66 7.42
N SER A 453 -12.44 26.41 8.51
CA SER A 453 -13.53 26.53 9.47
C SER A 453 -14.79 27.10 8.84
N ASN A 454 -14.66 28.17 8.06
CA ASN A 454 -15.79 28.81 7.41
C ASN A 454 -16.46 27.90 6.37
N CYS A 455 -15.66 27.22 5.55
CA CYS A 455 -16.10 26.42 4.41
C CYS A 455 -16.61 25.03 4.84
N CYS A 456 -15.88 24.34 5.71
CA CYS A 456 -16.07 22.93 6.05
C CYS A 456 -16.69 22.75 7.45
N ARG A 457 -17.91 23.26 7.65
CA ARG A 457 -18.57 23.23 8.97
C ARG A 457 -18.83 21.82 9.51
N GLN A 458 -18.92 20.83 8.63
CA GLN A 458 -19.12 19.41 8.98
C GLN A 458 -17.80 18.68 9.25
N LEU A 459 -16.66 19.38 9.32
CA LEU A 459 -15.38 18.74 9.57
C LEU A 459 -15.37 18.07 10.96
N GLU A 460 -15.30 16.73 10.99
CA GLU A 460 -15.34 15.93 12.22
C GLU A 460 -13.96 15.46 12.65
N TYR A 461 -13.05 15.24 11.71
CA TYR A 461 -11.70 14.74 11.94
C TYR A 461 -10.67 15.65 11.28
N PHE A 462 -9.75 16.18 12.08
CA PHE A 462 -8.65 16.98 11.60
C PHE A 462 -7.32 16.50 12.19
N SER A 463 -6.37 16.20 11.31
CA SER A 463 -5.05 15.70 11.69
C SER A 463 -3.97 16.56 11.08
N LEU A 464 -3.09 17.09 11.92
CA LEU A 464 -1.89 17.81 11.55
C LEU A 464 -0.71 17.02 12.11
N LYS A 465 0.11 16.43 11.24
CA LYS A 465 1.28 15.65 11.62
C LYS A 465 2.50 16.20 10.90
N ASP A 466 3.50 16.61 11.68
CA ASP A 466 4.76 17.19 11.18
C ASP A 466 4.52 18.46 10.34
N VAL A 467 3.44 19.22 10.62
CA VAL A 467 3.03 20.41 9.87
C VAL A 467 3.77 21.66 10.37
N GLU A 468 4.23 22.48 9.43
CA GLU A 468 4.83 23.79 9.68
C GLU A 468 3.81 24.89 9.41
N ILE A 469 3.67 25.84 10.33
CA ILE A 469 2.78 26.99 10.14
C ILE A 469 3.64 28.23 9.87
N GLU A 470 3.39 28.86 8.72
CA GLU A 470 4.07 30.10 8.32
C GLU A 470 3.66 31.22 9.30
N SER A 471 4.64 31.86 9.94
CA SER A 471 4.34 32.96 10.86
C SER A 471 3.92 34.20 10.08
N PRO A 472 2.87 34.93 10.52
CA PRO A 472 2.68 36.30 10.07
C PRO A 472 3.93 37.11 10.44
N THR A 473 4.20 38.17 9.68
CA THR A 473 5.37 39.05 9.85
C THR A 473 5.57 39.48 11.31
N PHE A 474 6.82 39.69 11.73
CA PHE A 474 7.35 39.86 13.11
C PHE A 474 6.62 40.82 14.10
N GLU A 475 5.58 41.52 13.68
CA GLU A 475 4.86 42.51 14.50
C GLU A 475 3.67 41.94 15.27
N GLU A 476 3.31 40.67 15.05
CA GLU A 476 2.18 40.00 15.70
C GLU A 476 2.55 39.24 17.00
N PRO A 477 1.58 39.03 17.92
CA PRO A 477 1.80 38.57 19.30
C PRO A 477 2.51 37.22 19.45
N GLU A 478 3.07 36.95 20.66
CA GLU A 478 3.81 35.73 21.06
C GLU A 478 3.05 34.39 20.95
N TYR A 479 1.85 34.39 20.38
CA TYR A 479 1.00 33.21 20.24
C TYR A 479 0.30 33.21 18.88
N LEU A 480 0.18 32.02 18.29
CA LEU A 480 -0.64 31.78 17.13
C LEU A 480 -1.95 31.12 17.57
N ALA A 481 -3.06 31.81 17.34
CA ALA A 481 -4.39 31.27 17.59
C ALA A 481 -4.89 30.52 16.35
N ILE A 482 -5.09 29.22 16.46
CA ILE A 482 -5.81 28.42 15.45
C ILE A 482 -7.29 28.58 15.73
N ARG A 483 -7.95 29.45 14.95
CA ARG A 483 -9.38 29.73 15.08
C ARG A 483 -10.17 28.85 14.12
N MET A 484 -10.93 27.89 14.66
CA MET A 484 -11.88 27.08 13.88
C MET A 484 -13.30 27.08 14.46
N PRO A 485 -13.91 28.28 14.61
CA PRO A 485 -15.14 28.48 15.38
C PRO A 485 -16.38 27.74 14.84
N PHE A 486 -16.40 27.38 13.55
CA PHE A 486 -17.58 26.84 12.88
C PHE A 486 -17.49 25.35 12.55
N THR A 487 -16.40 24.69 12.94
CA THR A 487 -16.20 23.25 12.71
C THR A 487 -16.87 22.41 13.80
N GLN A 488 -17.24 21.17 13.47
CA GLN A 488 -17.82 20.19 14.40
C GLN A 488 -16.80 19.10 14.78
N LEU A 489 -15.59 19.50 15.13
CA LEU A 489 -14.49 18.55 15.34
C LEU A 489 -14.78 17.60 16.51
N SER A 490 -14.92 16.31 16.19
CA SER A 490 -14.91 15.22 17.17
C SER A 490 -13.49 14.80 17.54
N THR A 491 -12.55 14.93 16.60
CA THR A 491 -11.16 14.51 16.75
C THR A 491 -10.23 15.55 16.14
N LEU A 492 -9.33 16.08 16.98
CA LEU A 492 -8.21 16.92 16.56
C LEU A 492 -6.90 16.25 16.97
N LEU A 493 -6.05 15.92 15.99
CA LEU A 493 -4.77 15.27 16.20
C LEU A 493 -3.63 16.23 15.81
N LEU A 494 -2.78 16.59 16.79
CA LEU A 494 -1.68 17.53 16.60
C LEU A 494 -0.35 16.85 16.96
N ILE A 495 0.41 16.47 15.96
CA ILE A 495 1.68 15.75 16.13
C ILE A 495 2.79 16.62 15.54
N ASN A 496 3.78 16.99 16.36
CA ASN A 496 5.00 17.66 15.91
C ASN A 496 4.76 18.94 15.07
N LEU A 497 3.86 19.81 15.51
CA LEU A 497 3.67 21.11 14.87
C LEU A 497 4.92 21.98 15.05
N LYS A 498 5.33 22.65 13.97
CA LYS A 498 6.40 23.66 13.99
C LYS A 498 5.85 25.00 13.55
N MET A 499 6.47 26.07 14.04
CA MET A 499 6.20 27.42 13.55
C MET A 499 7.44 27.94 12.85
N TYR A 500 7.27 28.34 11.60
CA TYR A 500 8.35 28.88 10.78
C TYR A 500 8.33 30.42 10.89
N THR A 501 9.30 30.98 11.60
CA THR A 501 9.61 32.42 11.50
C THR A 501 10.86 32.56 10.65
N ASN A 502 10.93 33.59 9.79
CA ASN A 502 11.91 33.80 8.71
C ASN A 502 13.41 33.86 9.14
N SER A 503 13.77 33.40 10.34
CA SER A 503 15.16 33.18 10.76
C SER A 503 15.37 32.20 11.93
N ASN A 504 14.33 31.60 12.56
CA ASN A 504 14.51 30.61 13.64
C ASN A 504 13.30 29.66 13.78
N LEU A 505 13.57 28.36 13.93
CA LEU A 505 12.58 27.34 14.31
C LEU A 505 12.21 27.49 15.79
N LEU A 506 10.91 27.63 16.07
CA LEU A 506 10.37 27.73 17.43
C LEU A 506 9.53 26.50 17.75
N SER A 507 9.72 25.95 18.97
CA SER A 507 8.90 24.87 19.50
C SER A 507 7.68 25.46 20.21
N GLY A 508 6.49 24.94 19.88
CA GLY A 508 5.23 25.37 20.47
C GLY A 508 4.71 24.40 21.55
N THR A 509 4.00 24.94 22.53
CA THR A 509 3.12 24.17 23.42
C THR A 509 1.67 24.44 23.08
N VAL A 510 0.85 23.38 23.03
CA VAL A 510 -0.57 23.43 22.68
C VAL A 510 -1.41 23.69 23.94
N HIS A 511 -2.22 24.74 23.92
CA HIS A 511 -3.26 25.00 24.92
C HIS A 511 -4.64 24.90 24.25
N ILE A 512 -5.55 24.11 24.81
CA ILE A 512 -6.93 23.99 24.33
C ILE A 512 -7.84 24.71 25.32
N ARG A 513 -8.62 25.68 24.86
CA ARG A 513 -9.60 26.38 25.68
C ARG A 513 -11.01 26.12 25.13
N PRO A 514 -11.90 25.45 25.90
CA PRO A 514 -13.32 25.46 25.60
C PRO A 514 -13.83 26.88 25.88
N ASP A 515 -14.41 27.55 24.88
CA ASP A 515 -15.07 28.83 25.11
C ASP A 515 -16.53 28.59 25.50
N SER A 516 -16.91 29.10 26.67
CA SER A 516 -18.25 28.97 27.26
C SER A 516 -19.04 30.28 27.19
N THR A 517 -18.61 31.25 26.39
CA THR A 517 -19.17 32.62 26.40
C THR A 517 -20.13 32.94 25.26
N LEU A 518 -20.40 31.98 24.37
CA LEU A 518 -21.43 32.12 23.34
C LEU A 518 -22.82 31.86 23.95
N SER A 519 -23.73 32.83 23.75
CA SER A 519 -25.12 32.79 24.20
C SER A 519 -25.84 31.57 23.65
N ASP A 520 -26.75 30.99 24.46
CA ASP A 520 -27.54 29.77 24.24
C ASP A 520 -28.35 29.66 22.92
N GLU A 521 -28.21 30.59 21.97
CA GLU A 521 -28.94 30.62 20.71
C GLU A 521 -28.16 30.05 19.50
N GLU A 522 -26.85 29.79 19.61
CA GLU A 522 -26.09 29.06 18.58
C GLU A 522 -25.43 27.80 19.18
N ASP A 523 -25.92 26.62 18.81
CA ASP A 523 -25.47 25.27 19.24
C ASP A 523 -24.02 24.90 18.78
N GLY A 524 -23.14 25.89 18.61
CA GLY A 524 -21.75 25.71 18.20
C GLY A 524 -20.80 25.55 19.39
N HIS A 525 -20.15 24.38 19.51
CA HIS A 525 -19.00 24.24 20.40
C HIS A 525 -17.76 24.88 19.77
N LEU A 526 -17.36 26.04 20.28
CA LEU A 526 -16.14 26.71 19.86
C LEU A 526 -14.90 25.97 20.41
N VAL A 527 -14.03 25.49 19.54
CA VAL A 527 -12.72 24.94 19.91
C VAL A 527 -11.65 25.96 19.52
N GLU A 528 -11.06 26.63 20.52
CA GLU A 528 -9.88 27.47 20.32
C GLU A 528 -8.62 26.72 20.77
N VAL A 529 -7.65 26.67 19.87
CA VAL A 529 -6.33 26.11 20.15
C VAL A 529 -5.29 27.21 20.05
N TYR A 530 -4.60 27.45 21.16
CA TYR A 530 -3.53 28.43 21.26
C TYR A 530 -2.18 27.72 21.22
N LEU A 531 -1.34 28.09 20.26
CA LEU A 531 0.04 27.65 20.20
C LEU A 531 0.93 28.76 20.78
N SER A 532 1.50 28.54 21.96
CA SER A 532 2.47 29.48 22.55
C SER A 532 3.89 29.03 22.23
N TYR A 533 4.75 29.96 21.84
CA TYR A 533 6.15 29.68 21.52
C TYR A 533 7.09 30.55 22.34
N SER A 534 8.31 30.07 22.57
CA SER A 534 9.36 30.84 23.23
C SER A 534 10.60 30.90 22.34
N ARG A 535 11.16 32.11 22.19
CA ARG A 535 12.40 32.36 21.44
C ARG A 535 13.61 31.83 22.22
N THR A 536 13.78 30.51 22.25
CA THR A 536 14.96 29.87 22.82
C THR A 536 15.68 29.11 21.71
N GLY A 537 17.00 29.32 21.56
CA GLY A 537 17.82 28.75 20.48
C GLY A 537 18.03 27.22 20.56
N LYS A 538 17.08 26.47 21.12
CA LYS A 538 17.10 25.01 21.23
C LYS A 538 15.72 24.46 20.88
N SER A 539 15.63 23.75 19.76
CA SER A 539 14.40 23.08 19.33
C SER A 539 14.07 21.91 20.27
N TYR A 540 12.82 21.82 20.73
CA TYR A 540 12.26 20.66 21.41
C TYR A 540 11.05 20.16 20.60
N THR A 541 10.91 18.87 20.37
CA THR A 541 9.72 18.31 19.73
C THR A 541 8.72 17.86 20.80
N HIS A 542 7.51 18.42 20.81
CA HIS A 542 6.41 17.94 21.65
C HIS A 542 5.40 17.17 20.80
N THR A 543 5.11 15.93 21.18
CA THR A 543 4.01 15.14 20.58
C THR A 543 2.83 15.13 21.54
N THR A 544 1.67 15.64 21.12
CA THR A 544 0.45 15.63 21.94
C THR A 544 -0.60 14.77 21.25
N THR A 545 -0.95 13.62 21.85
CA THR A 545 -2.08 12.81 21.36
C THR A 545 -3.23 12.97 22.34
N GLY A 546 -4.28 13.67 21.92
CA GLY A 546 -5.52 13.82 22.67
C GLY A 546 -6.67 13.26 21.85
N LYS A 547 -7.52 12.43 22.46
CA LYS A 547 -8.83 12.09 21.91
C LYS A 547 -9.85 12.90 22.69
N LEU A 548 -10.47 13.90 22.07
CA LEU A 548 -11.65 14.56 22.63
C LEU A 548 -12.76 13.50 22.64
N THR A 549 -13.00 12.90 23.81
CA THR A 549 -14.16 12.02 24.03
C THR A 549 -15.07 12.74 24.99
N THR A 550 -16.05 13.45 24.46
CA THR A 550 -17.10 14.07 25.25
C THR A 550 -18.19 13.02 25.50
N THR A 551 -18.11 12.31 26.62
CA THR A 551 -19.31 11.71 27.25
C THR A 551 -19.81 12.69 28.29
N TRP A 552 -20.89 13.40 27.98
CA TRP A 552 -21.56 14.32 28.90
C TRP A 552 -22.44 13.53 29.87
N ASP A 553 -22.09 13.54 31.15
CA ASP A 553 -22.94 13.07 32.24
C ASP A 553 -23.53 14.30 32.96
N ARG A 554 -24.86 14.38 32.99
CA ARG A 554 -25.61 15.61 33.25
C ARG A 554 -26.00 15.72 34.72
N THR A 555 -25.04 15.81 35.65
CA THR A 555 -25.36 16.18 37.05
C THR A 555 -24.25 16.95 37.78
N LYS A 556 -24.62 18.19 38.15
CA LYS A 556 -24.18 19.06 39.28
C LYS A 556 -22.99 20.04 39.12
N ASN A 557 -23.28 21.23 39.67
CA ASN A 557 -22.61 22.52 39.61
C ASN A 557 -21.31 22.64 40.43
N ASP A 558 -20.52 23.65 40.03
CA ASP A 558 -19.52 24.42 40.77
C ASP A 558 -18.24 23.75 41.26
N VAL A 559 -17.16 23.81 40.45
CA VAL A 559 -15.80 24.30 40.80
C VAL A 559 -15.03 24.59 39.48
N PRO A 560 -14.39 25.76 39.29
CA PRO A 560 -13.46 25.98 38.18
C PRO A 560 -12.08 25.44 38.56
N LYS A 561 -11.67 24.31 37.95
CA LYS A 561 -10.27 23.86 37.88
C LYS A 561 -10.15 22.66 36.95
N GLY A 562 -9.73 22.91 35.72
CA GLY A 562 -9.24 21.89 34.79
C GLY A 562 -7.84 22.26 34.32
N VAL A 563 -6.83 21.98 35.16
CA VAL A 563 -5.43 21.90 34.69
C VAL A 563 -5.27 20.49 34.15
N PHE A 564 -5.12 20.34 32.84
CA PHE A 564 -4.85 19.04 32.23
C PHE A 564 -3.34 18.77 32.25
N TYR A 565 -2.94 17.69 32.90
CA TYR A 565 -1.59 17.17 32.82
C TYR A 565 -1.48 16.24 31.61
N PHE A 566 -0.62 16.57 30.66
CA PHE A 566 -0.25 15.69 29.56
C PHE A 566 0.88 14.76 30.00
N ARG A 567 0.71 13.45 29.79
CA ARG A 567 1.72 12.43 30.12
C ARG A 567 2.45 11.99 28.86
N ASP A 568 3.76 12.20 28.88
CA ASP A 568 4.69 11.86 27.80
C ASP A 568 4.95 10.33 27.74
N TYR A 569 4.79 9.73 26.56
CA TYR A 569 5.10 8.33 26.26
C TYR A 569 6.26 8.17 25.27
N SER A 570 6.99 9.24 24.94
CA SER A 570 8.02 9.23 23.90
C SER A 570 9.30 8.45 24.28
N ARG A 571 9.54 8.16 25.58
CA ARG A 571 10.77 7.46 26.02
C ARG A 571 10.81 5.95 25.76
N GLU A 572 9.68 5.27 25.59
CA GLU A 572 9.68 3.80 25.44
C GLU A 572 9.82 3.35 23.98
N ARG A 573 9.40 4.18 23.02
CA ARG A 573 9.31 3.79 21.59
C ARG A 573 10.65 3.91 20.84
N ASN A 574 11.52 4.84 21.26
CA ASN A 574 12.85 5.04 20.66
C ASN A 574 13.90 4.01 21.11
N ARG A 575 13.65 3.22 22.16
CA ARG A 575 14.50 2.08 22.54
C ARG A 575 14.22 0.82 21.71
N ILE A 576 12.99 0.66 21.21
CA ILE A 576 12.59 -0.53 20.46
C ILE A 576 12.99 -0.43 18.98
N TYR A 577 12.97 0.78 18.39
CA TYR A 577 13.36 0.97 16.99
C TYR A 577 14.86 0.81 16.73
N ARG A 578 15.75 1.17 17.68
CA ARG A 578 17.20 0.89 17.56
C ARG A 578 17.59 -0.57 17.80
N ALA A 579 16.71 -1.39 18.36
CA ALA A 579 16.99 -2.80 18.64
C ALA A 579 16.58 -3.75 17.50
N ILE A 580 15.81 -3.28 16.51
CA ILE A 580 15.20 -4.15 15.49
C ILE A 580 15.83 -3.99 14.09
N TYR A 581 16.58 -2.90 13.82
CA TYR A 581 17.05 -2.61 12.45
C TYR A 581 18.56 -2.39 12.23
N HIS A 582 19.42 -2.51 13.25
CA HIS A 582 20.88 -2.51 13.06
C HIS A 582 21.59 -3.43 14.06
N PRO A 583 21.95 -4.68 13.71
CA PRO A 583 22.75 -5.54 14.60
C PRO A 583 24.24 -5.56 14.23
N TYR A 584 24.78 -4.57 13.52
CA TYR A 584 26.21 -4.51 13.23
C TYR A 584 26.72 -3.07 13.26
N GLU A 585 27.22 -2.67 14.42
CA GLU A 585 28.25 -1.64 14.57
C GLU A 585 28.88 -1.82 15.96
N GLY A 586 30.17 -2.19 16.00
CA GLY A 586 30.97 -2.21 17.22
C GLY A 586 31.73 -3.51 17.47
N LEU A 587 32.75 -3.78 16.65
CA LEU A 587 33.99 -4.43 17.11
C LEU A 587 35.14 -3.78 16.32
N ASP A 588 35.80 -2.82 16.96
CA ASP A 588 37.21 -2.55 16.71
C ASP A 588 37.99 -3.79 17.15
N ASP A 589 38.78 -4.35 16.25
CA ASP A 589 40.04 -5.02 16.61
C ASP A 589 40.99 -4.94 15.40
N ASP A 590 42.12 -4.29 15.64
CA ASP A 590 43.29 -4.15 14.77
C ASP A 590 43.71 -5.49 14.16
N VAL A 591 43.64 -5.61 12.83
CA VAL A 591 44.53 -6.49 12.07
C VAL A 591 44.92 -5.81 10.75
N THR A 592 46.15 -5.30 10.72
CA THR A 592 46.85 -4.87 9.50
C THR A 592 47.01 -6.04 8.52
N TYR A 593 46.39 -5.96 7.34
CA TYR A 593 46.73 -6.79 6.19
C TYR A 593 47.53 -5.98 5.17
N THR A 594 48.78 -6.40 4.97
CA THR A 594 49.65 -6.00 3.86
C THR A 594 49.15 -6.62 2.54
N PRO A 595 49.13 -5.87 1.42
CA PRO A 595 48.80 -6.44 0.13
C PRO A 595 50.03 -7.13 -0.46
N ILE A 596 49.96 -8.45 -0.66
CA ILE A 596 50.90 -9.18 -1.52
C ILE A 596 50.35 -9.12 -2.94
N THR A 597 51.00 -8.31 -3.77
CA THR A 597 50.90 -8.37 -5.23
C THR A 597 51.68 -9.59 -5.73
N GLY A 598 50.94 -10.56 -6.28
CA GLY A 598 51.52 -11.75 -6.90
C GLY A 598 51.03 -11.90 -8.34
N ASN A 599 51.83 -11.41 -9.29
CA ASN A 599 51.69 -11.70 -10.72
C ASN A 599 51.91 -13.21 -10.97
N PHE A 600 50.97 -13.85 -11.66
CA PHE A 600 51.24 -15.09 -12.38
C PHE A 600 50.61 -15.02 -13.77
N SER A 601 51.46 -14.74 -14.77
CA SER A 601 51.24 -15.16 -16.14
C SER A 601 52.13 -16.37 -16.40
N THR A 602 51.58 -17.50 -16.85
CA THR A 602 52.06 -18.20 -18.05
C THR A 602 51.17 -19.40 -18.38
N ALA A 603 50.70 -19.38 -19.63
CA ALA A 603 50.58 -20.47 -20.59
C ALA A 603 50.23 -21.88 -20.10
N LEU A 604 49.16 -22.45 -20.69
CA LEU A 604 49.28 -23.76 -21.33
C LEU A 604 48.21 -23.97 -22.40
N SER A 605 48.73 -24.23 -23.59
CA SER A 605 48.07 -24.74 -24.78
C SER A 605 47.71 -26.22 -24.64
N ASN A 606 46.62 -26.61 -25.33
CA ASN A 606 46.35 -27.90 -25.98
C ASN A 606 47.32 -29.06 -25.70
N THR A 607 46.80 -30.19 -25.22
CA THR A 607 46.89 -31.48 -25.94
C THR A 607 45.96 -32.53 -25.35
N ASN A 608 45.53 -33.40 -26.27
CA ASN A 608 44.63 -34.54 -26.14
C ASN A 608 45.15 -35.69 -25.27
N GLU A 609 44.19 -36.56 -24.96
CA GLU A 609 44.26 -38.04 -24.92
C GLU A 609 44.70 -38.79 -23.66
N ASN A 610 43.73 -39.59 -23.21
CA ASN A 610 43.81 -41.01 -22.81
C ASN A 610 44.08 -41.43 -21.36
N LYS A 611 43.09 -42.23 -20.87
CA LYS A 611 43.19 -43.45 -20.03
C LYS A 611 43.64 -43.26 -18.58
N GLU A 612 43.34 -44.10 -17.59
CA GLU A 612 42.43 -45.23 -17.28
C GLU A 612 42.58 -45.35 -15.73
N GLU A 613 41.57 -45.90 -15.07
CA GLU A 613 41.54 -46.56 -13.74
C GLU A 613 42.72 -46.40 -12.75
N VAL A 614 42.42 -46.01 -11.49
CA VAL A 614 42.19 -46.87 -10.30
C VAL A 614 41.47 -46.05 -9.23
#